data_AF-A0A371I3R5-F1
#
_entry.id   AF-A0A371I3R5-F1
#
_cell.length_a   1.000
_cell.length_b   1.000
_cell.length_c   1.000
_cell.angle_alpha   90.00
_cell.angle_beta   90.00
_cell.angle_gamma   90.00
#
_symmetry.space_group_name_H-M   'P 1'
#
loop_
_entity.id
_entity.type
_entity.pdbx_description
1 polymer ?
#
loop_
_entity_poly.entity_id
_entity_poly.type
_entity_poly.pdbx_seq_one_letter_code
_entity_poly.pdbx_strand_id
1 'polypeptide(L)'
;MLNVEKLIVMEGNIHVLVCKLEQLFPQTFFDSMEAVQYRWMYPFERFLHSLKNKVKNKARVDASICEAYLLEETSTTRIPHNVDSGEGSSSTPPISIFNYLRRPGGKVITYFLDHVDLEDATAHLYILLNCEHVEPYLDIYIEFIRELNPTTLGVEIDSDISSTFPTWFKQYVLNSENNIQDSLLVNLAWGPKRKVESWPMYIINGYKFHTIV
;
A
#
# COMPACT_ATOMS: atom_id res chain seq x y z
N MET A 1 1.73 34.60 6.11
CA MET A 1 2.90 33.73 5.90
C MET A 1 2.96 32.77 7.09
N LEU A 2 2.64 31.50 6.90
CA LEU A 2 2.65 30.51 7.98
C LEU A 2 4.11 30.22 8.36
N ASN A 3 4.42 30.27 9.67
CA ASN A 3 5.75 29.97 10.15
C ASN A 3 5.88 28.44 10.33
N VAL A 4 6.67 27.81 9.46
CA VAL A 4 6.87 26.36 9.39
C VAL A 4 7.52 25.83 10.67
N GLU A 5 8.40 26.60 11.32
CA GLU A 5 9.03 26.20 12.59
C GLU A 5 8.00 26.08 13.71
N LYS A 6 7.01 26.98 13.74
CA LYS A 6 5.90 26.88 14.69
C LYS A 6 5.01 25.66 14.43
N LEU A 7 4.83 25.25 13.18
CA LEU A 7 4.05 24.05 12.85
C LEU A 7 4.73 22.77 13.36
N ILE A 8 6.05 22.65 13.17
CA ILE A 8 6.83 21.50 13.65
C ILE A 8 6.78 21.41 15.18
N VAL A 9 6.90 22.55 15.87
CA VAL A 9 6.78 22.61 17.33
C VAL A 9 5.35 22.26 17.77
N MET A 10 4.32 22.68 17.04
CA MET A 10 2.94 22.34 17.35
C MET A 10 2.66 20.85 17.15
N GLU A 11 3.14 20.25 16.06
CA GLU A 11 3.02 18.82 15.76
C GLU A 11 3.67 17.97 16.86
N GLY A 12 4.89 18.32 17.26
CA GLY A 12 5.58 17.69 18.38
C GLY A 12 4.84 17.83 19.72
N ASN A 13 3.97 18.84 19.87
CA ASN A 13 3.18 19.04 21.10
C ASN A 13 1.77 18.46 21.03
N ILE A 14 1.33 17.91 19.89
CA ILE A 14 -0.03 17.35 19.75
C ILE A 14 -0.29 16.28 20.80
N HIS A 15 0.64 15.33 20.96
CA HIS A 15 0.49 14.24 21.93
C HIS A 15 0.39 14.77 23.36
N VAL A 16 1.18 15.78 23.73
CA VAL A 16 1.13 16.42 25.05
C VAL A 16 -0.21 17.14 25.27
N LEU A 17 -0.71 17.83 24.25
CA LEU A 17 -2.00 18.53 24.31
C LEU A 17 -3.16 17.55 24.43
N VAL A 18 -3.14 16.44 23.70
CA VAL A 18 -4.14 15.37 23.81
C VAL A 18 -4.14 14.78 25.21
N CYS A 19 -2.98 14.41 25.77
CA CYS A 19 -2.88 13.91 27.15
C CYS A 19 -3.40 14.91 28.18
N LYS A 20 -3.13 16.21 28.00
CA LYS A 20 -3.64 17.26 28.90
C LYS A 20 -5.15 17.45 28.76
N LEU A 21 -5.70 17.30 27.55
CA LEU A 21 -7.15 17.37 27.32
C LEU A 21 -7.87 16.18 27.95
N GLU A 22 -7.31 14.97 27.85
CA GLU A 22 -7.85 13.77 28.52
C GLU A 22 -7.85 13.87 30.04
N GLN A 23 -6.92 14.64 30.62
CA GLN A 23 -6.91 14.93 32.06
C GLN A 23 -7.98 15.95 32.47
N LEU A 24 -8.37 16.84 31.55
CA LEU A 24 -9.33 17.92 31.82
C LEU A 24 -10.78 17.51 31.57
N PHE A 25 -11.00 16.60 30.61
CA PHE A 25 -12.33 16.17 30.21
C PHE A 25 -12.53 14.69 30.54
N PRO A 26 -13.67 14.29 31.13
CA PRO A 26 -13.97 12.88 31.34
C PRO A 26 -13.99 12.14 29.99
N GLN A 27 -13.63 10.85 29.98
CA GLN A 27 -13.49 10.04 28.77
C GLN A 27 -14.75 10.08 27.86
N THR A 28 -15.93 10.26 28.45
CA THR A 28 -17.23 10.41 27.78
C THR A 28 -17.43 11.73 27.02
N PHE A 29 -16.56 12.73 27.24
CA PHE A 29 -16.59 14.00 26.52
C PHE A 29 -16.25 13.81 25.04
N PHE A 30 -15.32 12.91 24.72
CA PHE A 30 -14.93 12.58 23.35
C PHE A 30 -15.98 11.71 22.64
N ASP A 31 -16.69 10.85 23.37
CA ASP A 31 -17.87 10.15 22.84
C ASP A 31 -18.95 11.14 22.39
N SER A 32 -19.05 12.30 23.07
CA SER A 32 -19.94 13.38 22.63
C SER A 32 -19.46 14.00 21.32
N MET A 33 -18.16 14.03 21.02
CA MET A 33 -17.63 14.56 19.75
C MET A 33 -18.00 13.68 18.55
N GLU A 34 -18.06 12.36 18.72
CA GLU A 34 -18.61 11.45 17.70
C GLU A 34 -20.13 11.61 17.55
N ALA A 35 -20.87 11.77 18.67
CA ALA A 35 -22.29 12.09 18.61
C ALA A 35 -22.57 13.47 17.98
N VAL A 36 -21.64 14.41 18.13
CA VAL A 36 -21.67 15.75 17.55
C VAL A 36 -21.44 15.69 16.04
N GLN A 37 -20.66 14.75 15.50
CA GLN A 37 -20.53 14.56 14.05
C GLN A 37 -21.88 14.29 13.36
N TYR A 38 -22.78 13.53 14.00
CA TYR A 38 -24.13 13.28 13.51
C TYR A 38 -25.16 14.35 13.90
N ARG A 39 -24.84 15.19 14.90
CA ARG A 39 -25.70 16.30 15.35
C ARG A 39 -25.52 17.56 14.51
N TRP A 40 -24.40 17.68 13.79
CA TRP A 40 -24.19 18.72 12.80
C TRP A 40 -24.91 18.27 11.53
N MET A 41 -25.88 19.08 11.05
CA MET A 41 -26.60 18.78 9.81
C MET A 41 -25.67 18.72 8.58
N TYR A 42 -24.43 19.18 8.71
CA TYR A 42 -23.49 19.38 7.62
C TYR A 42 -23.21 18.14 6.74
N PRO A 43 -22.96 16.92 7.26
CA PRO A 43 -22.77 15.74 6.41
C PRO A 43 -24.02 15.39 5.62
N PHE A 44 -25.19 15.52 6.25
CA PHE A 44 -26.48 15.27 5.62
C PHE A 44 -26.81 16.34 4.56
N GLU A 45 -26.57 17.60 4.85
CA GLU A 45 -26.73 18.72 3.90
C GLU A 45 -25.81 18.57 2.70
N ARG A 46 -24.55 18.16 2.92
CA ARG A 46 -23.59 17.92 1.84
C ARG A 46 -24.03 16.75 0.95
N PHE A 47 -24.56 15.69 1.54
CA PHE A 47 -25.13 14.57 0.81
C PHE A 47 -26.36 14.99 -0.02
N LEU A 48 -27.31 15.70 0.59
CA LEU A 48 -28.48 16.23 -0.11
C LEU A 48 -28.11 17.22 -1.21
N HIS A 49 -27.08 18.05 -0.99
CA HIS A 49 -26.57 18.96 -2.01
C HIS A 49 -26.03 18.21 -3.23
N SER A 50 -25.30 17.11 -3.01
CA SER A 50 -24.82 16.23 -4.08
C SER A 50 -25.99 15.61 -4.87
N LEU A 51 -27.00 15.08 -4.17
CA LEU A 51 -28.20 14.54 -4.82
C LEU A 51 -28.96 15.60 -5.61
N LYS A 52 -29.11 16.81 -5.05
CA LYS A 52 -29.77 17.93 -5.73
C LYS A 52 -29.08 18.30 -7.04
N ASN A 53 -27.75 18.23 -7.10
CA ASN A 53 -26.99 18.49 -8.32
C ASN A 53 -27.14 17.37 -9.37
N LYS A 54 -27.54 16.16 -8.95
CA LYS A 54 -27.83 15.01 -9.83
C LYS A 54 -29.24 15.05 -10.44
N VAL A 55 -30.15 15.87 -9.92
CA VAL A 55 -31.52 16.02 -10.46
C VAL A 55 -31.54 16.90 -11.70
N LYS A 56 -31.52 16.29 -12.88
CA LYS A 56 -31.71 16.95 -14.19
C LYS A 56 -33.19 17.11 -14.55
N ASN A 57 -34.04 16.16 -14.16
CA ASN A 57 -35.48 16.21 -14.40
C ASN A 57 -36.27 16.30 -13.08
N LYS A 58 -36.79 17.49 -12.76
CA LYS A 58 -37.56 17.73 -11.53
C LYS A 58 -38.95 17.08 -11.51
N ALA A 59 -39.49 16.67 -12.65
CA ALA A 59 -40.76 15.94 -12.72
C ALA A 59 -40.62 14.47 -12.32
N ARG A 60 -39.39 13.93 -12.34
CA ARG A 60 -39.08 12.53 -11.97
C ARG A 60 -37.73 12.48 -11.23
N VAL A 61 -37.72 13.03 -10.02
CA VAL A 61 -36.51 13.25 -9.21
C VAL A 61 -35.75 11.94 -8.98
N ASP A 62 -36.42 10.89 -8.52
CA ASP A 62 -35.77 9.60 -8.21
C ASP A 62 -35.15 8.97 -9.46
N ALA A 63 -35.89 8.95 -10.58
CA ALA A 63 -35.41 8.42 -11.85
C ALA A 63 -34.19 9.19 -12.36
N SER A 64 -34.18 10.53 -12.21
CA SER A 64 -33.06 11.37 -12.61
C SER A 64 -31.82 11.14 -11.76
N ILE A 65 -31.99 10.86 -10.46
CA ILE A 65 -30.88 10.52 -9.57
C ILE A 65 -30.33 9.14 -9.93
N CYS A 66 -31.19 8.13 -10.09
CA CYS A 66 -30.79 6.78 -10.51
C CYS A 66 -30.04 6.79 -11.85
N GLU A 67 -30.53 7.56 -12.84
CA GLU A 67 -29.86 7.72 -14.12
C GLU A 67 -28.48 8.38 -13.98
N ALA A 68 -28.35 9.40 -13.13
CA ALA A 68 -27.07 10.05 -12.87
C ALA A 68 -26.07 9.10 -12.18
N TYR A 69 -26.52 8.24 -11.27
CA TYR A 69 -25.69 7.19 -10.67
C TYR A 69 -25.30 6.12 -11.69
N LEU A 70 -26.24 5.65 -12.50
CA LEU A 70 -25.99 4.66 -13.53
C LEU A 70 -25.00 5.19 -14.59
N LEU A 71 -25.04 6.48 -14.90
CA LEU A 71 -24.07 7.14 -15.78
C LEU A 71 -22.69 7.30 -15.13
N GLU A 72 -22.61 7.56 -13.83
CA GLU A 72 -21.36 7.62 -13.06
C GLU A 72 -20.68 6.24 -12.95
N GLU A 73 -21.46 5.20 -12.67
CA GLU A 73 -20.99 3.81 -12.62
C GLU A 73 -20.58 3.28 -14.01
N THR A 74 -21.35 3.61 -15.06
CA THR A 74 -20.98 3.22 -16.43
C THR A 74 -19.82 4.04 -16.98
N SER A 75 -19.62 5.30 -16.55
CA SER A 75 -18.44 6.09 -16.92
C SER A 75 -17.16 5.58 -16.26
N THR A 76 -17.24 4.95 -15.09
CA THR A 76 -16.09 4.37 -14.39
C THR A 76 -15.77 2.94 -14.85
N THR A 77 -16.73 2.23 -15.44
CA THR A 77 -16.55 0.89 -16.03
C THR A 77 -16.27 0.89 -17.54
N ARG A 78 -16.45 2.02 -18.23
CA ARG A 78 -16.08 2.17 -19.64
C ARG A 78 -14.57 2.32 -19.77
N ILE A 79 -13.91 1.17 -19.93
CA ILE A 79 -12.65 1.04 -20.67
C ILE A 79 -12.78 1.91 -21.94
N PRO A 80 -11.86 2.86 -22.21
CA PRO A 80 -11.87 3.56 -23.47
C PRO A 80 -11.54 2.53 -24.56
N HIS A 81 -12.57 2.05 -25.26
CA HIS A 81 -12.41 1.44 -26.57
C HIS A 81 -11.96 2.53 -27.56
N ASN A 82 -10.68 2.89 -27.47
CA ASN A 82 -9.93 3.27 -28.66
C ASN A 82 -9.21 2.00 -29.09
N VAL A 83 -9.91 1.24 -29.93
CA VAL A 83 -9.32 0.24 -30.79
C VAL A 83 -8.28 0.92 -31.67
N ASP A 84 -7.02 0.77 -31.30
CA ASP A 84 -5.98 0.65 -32.30
C ASP A 84 -5.17 -0.60 -31.97
N SER A 85 -5.04 -1.44 -32.98
CA SER A 85 -4.59 -2.82 -32.90
C SER A 85 -3.17 -2.93 -32.36
N GLY A 86 -2.98 -3.81 -31.37
CA GLY A 86 -1.68 -4.13 -30.80
C GLY A 86 -1.77 -5.35 -29.89
N GLU A 87 -1.57 -6.52 -30.47
CA GLU A 87 -1.34 -7.83 -29.88
C GLU A 87 -0.58 -7.81 -28.53
N GLY A 88 -1.04 -8.58 -27.53
CA GLY A 88 -0.19 -8.90 -26.37
C GLY A 88 -0.88 -9.36 -25.08
N SER A 89 -1.09 -10.67 -24.98
CA SER A 89 -1.08 -11.51 -23.76
C SER A 89 -2.13 -11.34 -22.64
N SER A 90 -2.71 -12.49 -22.34
CA SER A 90 -3.67 -12.88 -21.31
C SER A 90 -3.15 -12.86 -19.86
N SER A 91 -4.12 -12.85 -18.94
CA SER A 91 -4.08 -13.12 -17.49
C SER A 91 -3.67 -11.95 -16.57
N THR A 92 -4.68 -11.25 -16.01
CA THR A 92 -4.50 -10.44 -14.81
C THR A 92 -5.43 -10.95 -13.69
N PRO A 93 -4.92 -11.14 -12.46
CA PRO A 93 -5.71 -11.64 -11.32
C PRO A 93 -6.64 -10.56 -10.72
N PRO A 94 -7.60 -10.94 -9.85
CA PRO A 94 -8.73 -10.11 -9.47
C PRO A 94 -8.38 -9.22 -8.28
N ILE A 95 -7.59 -8.16 -8.52
CA ILE A 95 -7.55 -7.00 -7.63
C ILE A 95 -7.72 -5.75 -8.50
N SER A 96 -8.99 -5.40 -8.75
CA SER A 96 -9.47 -4.45 -9.75
C SER A 96 -9.10 -2.97 -9.52
N ILE A 97 -8.41 -2.63 -8.42
CA ILE A 97 -7.97 -1.26 -8.12
C ILE A 97 -6.62 -0.90 -8.74
N PHE A 98 -5.86 -1.87 -9.27
CA PHE A 98 -4.60 -1.60 -9.97
C PHE A 98 -4.65 -1.88 -11.48
N ASN A 99 -5.79 -2.35 -11.98
CA ASN A 99 -6.00 -2.69 -13.40
C ASN A 99 -6.39 -1.47 -14.26
N TYR A 100 -6.08 -0.25 -13.82
CA TYR A 100 -6.29 0.93 -14.65
C TYR A 100 -5.32 0.90 -15.84
N LEU A 101 -5.82 1.25 -17.03
CA LEU A 101 -5.01 1.53 -18.22
C LEU A 101 -4.08 2.70 -17.94
N ARG A 102 -2.93 2.38 -17.33
CA ARG A 102 -1.88 3.33 -16.97
C ARG A 102 -1.12 3.67 -18.24
N ARG A 103 -1.32 4.88 -18.74
CA ARG A 103 -0.44 5.43 -19.78
C ARG A 103 0.57 6.34 -19.09
N PRO A 104 1.78 5.85 -18.77
CA PRO A 104 2.84 6.72 -18.30
C PRO A 104 3.21 7.71 -19.42
N GLY A 105 3.57 8.93 -19.04
CA GLY A 105 3.97 9.96 -19.98
C GLY A 105 5.13 10.79 -19.47
N GLY A 106 5.87 11.37 -20.42
CA GLY A 106 7.14 12.04 -20.14
C GLY A 106 8.33 11.08 -20.14
N LYS A 107 9.54 11.62 -19.97
CA LYS A 107 10.76 10.83 -19.87
C LYS A 107 10.79 10.14 -18.51
N VAL A 108 11.01 8.82 -18.49
CA VAL A 108 11.15 8.07 -17.23
C VAL A 108 12.35 8.61 -16.45
N ILE A 109 12.16 8.80 -15.15
CA ILE A 109 13.22 9.16 -14.23
C ILE A 109 13.53 7.90 -13.43
N THR A 110 14.76 7.42 -13.60
CA THR A 110 15.28 6.30 -12.81
C THR A 110 16.15 6.86 -11.72
N TYR A 111 15.89 6.46 -10.48
CA TYR A 111 16.78 6.70 -9.36
C TYR A 111 16.88 5.45 -8.50
N PHE A 112 17.96 5.37 -7.72
CA PHE A 112 18.13 4.36 -6.70
C PHE A 112 17.58 4.90 -5.39
N LEU A 113 16.81 4.08 -4.67
CA LEU A 113 16.41 4.42 -3.31
C LEU A 113 17.67 4.45 -2.43
N ASP A 114 17.91 5.60 -1.81
CA ASP A 114 19.04 5.84 -0.91
C ASP A 114 18.79 5.29 0.51
N HIS A 115 17.68 4.56 0.72
CA HIS A 115 17.27 4.10 2.06
C HIS A 115 18.33 3.20 2.70
N VAL A 116 18.58 3.48 3.98
CA VAL A 116 19.53 2.82 4.87
C VAL A 116 19.40 1.31 4.70
N ASP A 117 20.48 0.62 4.36
CA ASP A 117 20.48 -0.82 4.03
C ASP A 117 19.78 -1.69 5.11
N LEU A 118 19.63 -1.18 6.33
CA LEU A 118 18.89 -1.78 7.44
C LEU A 118 17.37 -1.85 7.22
N GLU A 119 16.74 -0.81 6.65
CA GLU A 119 15.28 -0.80 6.39
C GLU A 119 14.91 -1.81 5.30
N ASP A 120 15.71 -1.87 4.24
CA ASP A 120 15.56 -2.84 3.14
C ASP A 120 15.75 -4.27 3.64
N ALA A 121 16.77 -4.52 4.47
CA ALA A 121 17.01 -5.84 5.07
C ALA A 121 15.85 -6.26 6.00
N THR A 122 15.32 -5.33 6.79
CA THR A 122 14.19 -5.59 7.69
C THR A 122 12.92 -5.90 6.90
N ALA A 123 12.62 -5.13 5.86
CA ALA A 123 11.46 -5.36 5.01
C ALA A 123 11.57 -6.69 4.25
N HIS A 124 12.77 -7.02 3.75
CA HIS A 124 13.01 -8.29 3.08
C HIS A 124 12.83 -9.48 4.03
N LEU A 125 13.42 -9.43 5.22
CA LEU A 125 13.24 -10.45 6.25
C LEU A 125 11.76 -10.63 6.61
N TYR A 126 11.04 -9.54 6.82
CA TYR A 126 9.62 -9.58 7.14
C TYR A 126 8.82 -10.33 6.06
N ILE A 127 9.09 -10.06 4.78
CA ILE A 127 8.44 -10.76 3.67
C ILE A 127 8.75 -12.25 3.70
N LEU A 128 10.01 -12.62 3.94
CA LEU A 128 10.42 -14.03 4.00
C LEU A 128 9.72 -14.79 5.14
N LEU A 129 9.66 -14.20 6.33
CA LEU A 129 9.03 -14.83 7.51
C LEU A 129 7.50 -14.94 7.41
N ASN A 130 6.86 -14.11 6.59
CA ASN A 130 5.40 -14.10 6.42
C ASN A 130 4.95 -14.78 5.10
N CYS A 131 5.86 -15.43 4.38
CA CYS A 131 5.54 -16.13 3.14
C CYS A 131 5.42 -17.64 3.38
N GLU A 132 4.22 -18.19 3.17
CA GLU A 132 3.94 -19.63 3.33
C GLU A 132 4.86 -20.52 2.48
N HIS A 133 5.32 -20.03 1.33
CA HIS A 133 6.21 -20.79 0.43
C HIS A 133 7.64 -20.87 0.98
N VAL A 134 8.02 -19.98 1.90
CA VAL A 134 9.36 -19.90 2.50
C VAL A 134 9.45 -20.70 3.80
N GLU A 135 8.33 -20.96 4.47
CA GLU A 135 8.24 -21.69 5.75
C GLU A 135 9.04 -23.01 5.77
N PRO A 136 8.98 -23.90 4.75
CA PRO A 136 9.77 -25.15 4.77
C PRO A 136 11.28 -24.92 4.81
N TYR A 137 11.75 -23.82 4.24
CA TYR A 137 13.17 -23.47 4.22
C TYR A 137 13.61 -22.85 5.54
N LEU A 138 12.70 -22.15 6.23
CA LEU A 138 12.95 -21.68 7.59
C LEU A 138 13.13 -22.86 8.55
N ASP A 139 12.32 -23.91 8.43
CA ASP A 139 12.47 -25.13 9.23
C ASP A 139 13.81 -25.83 8.97
N ILE A 140 14.18 -26.00 7.70
CA ILE A 140 15.50 -26.56 7.31
C ILE A 140 16.64 -25.75 7.95
N TYR A 141 16.51 -24.42 7.96
CA TYR A 141 17.52 -23.54 8.54
C TYR A 141 17.61 -23.67 10.07
N ILE A 142 16.48 -23.72 10.76
CA ILE A 142 16.43 -23.88 12.21
C ILE A 142 17.06 -25.22 12.62
N GLU A 143 16.75 -26.30 11.91
CA GLU A 143 17.35 -27.61 12.16
C GLU A 143 18.87 -27.59 11.89
N PHE A 144 19.32 -26.92 10.83
CA PHE A 144 20.75 -26.73 10.56
C PHE A 144 21.48 -25.99 11.71
N ILE A 145 20.87 -24.95 12.30
CA ILE A 145 21.45 -24.26 13.47
C ILE A 145 21.53 -25.19 14.68
N ARG A 146 20.46 -25.95 14.94
CA ARG A 146 20.39 -26.89 16.07
C ARG A 146 21.41 -28.01 15.95
N GLU A 147 21.69 -28.49 14.74
CA GLU A 147 22.73 -29.48 14.48
C GLU A 147 24.13 -28.91 14.74
N LEU A 148 24.39 -27.67 14.34
CA LEU A 148 25.67 -27.00 14.58
C LEU A 148 25.92 -26.73 16.06
N ASN A 149 24.88 -26.32 16.79
CA ASN A 149 24.98 -25.98 18.21
C ASN A 149 23.76 -26.49 18.98
N PRO A 150 23.81 -27.73 19.52
CA PRO A 150 22.68 -28.34 20.23
C PRO A 150 22.26 -27.63 21.53
N THR A 151 23.12 -26.76 22.06
CA THR A 151 22.87 -26.00 23.30
C THR A 151 22.31 -24.59 23.06
N THR A 152 22.10 -24.20 21.80
CA THR A 152 21.64 -22.84 21.45
C THR A 152 20.23 -22.59 21.98
N LEU A 153 20.07 -21.43 22.65
CA LEU A 153 18.78 -21.01 23.20
C LEU A 153 17.88 -20.43 22.09
N GLY A 154 16.56 -20.51 22.22
CA GLY A 154 15.63 -19.94 21.23
C GLY A 154 15.90 -18.46 20.89
N VAL A 155 16.32 -17.65 21.86
CA VAL A 155 16.67 -16.23 21.64
C VAL A 155 17.88 -16.07 20.70
N GLU A 156 18.85 -16.97 20.79
CA GLU A 156 20.02 -16.97 19.92
C GLU A 156 19.65 -17.40 18.49
N ILE A 157 18.71 -18.34 18.36
CA ILE A 157 18.14 -18.75 17.07
C ILE A 157 17.41 -17.58 16.41
N ASP A 158 16.56 -16.86 17.14
CA ASP A 158 15.83 -15.71 16.61
C ASP A 158 16.79 -14.59 16.14
N SER A 159 17.85 -14.35 16.91
CA SER A 159 18.91 -13.41 16.53
C SER A 159 19.64 -13.87 15.26
N ASP A 160 19.93 -15.16 15.13
CA ASP A 160 20.58 -15.71 13.96
C ASP A 160 19.67 -15.64 12.72
N ILE A 161 18.39 -15.99 12.87
CA ILE A 161 17.39 -15.83 11.80
C ILE A 161 17.35 -14.38 11.31
N SER A 162 17.28 -13.42 12.24
CA SER A 162 17.18 -12.02 11.86
C SER A 162 18.39 -11.48 11.07
N SER A 163 19.56 -12.06 11.27
CA SER A 163 20.82 -11.57 10.71
C SER A 163 21.32 -12.38 9.51
N THR A 164 21.11 -13.69 9.52
CA THR A 164 21.79 -14.62 8.61
C THR A 164 20.82 -15.35 7.66
N PHE A 165 19.56 -15.58 8.08
CA PHE A 165 18.59 -16.36 7.28
C PHE A 165 18.38 -15.82 5.86
N PRO A 166 18.19 -14.51 5.59
CA PRO A 166 17.97 -14.03 4.22
C PRO A 166 19.15 -14.34 3.28
N THR A 167 20.37 -14.26 3.81
CA THR A 167 21.60 -14.58 3.06
C THR A 167 21.70 -16.08 2.79
N TRP A 168 21.45 -16.90 3.82
CA TRP A 168 21.41 -18.35 3.68
C TRP A 168 20.33 -18.79 2.69
N PHE A 169 19.11 -18.27 2.81
CA PHE A 169 17.99 -18.59 1.94
C PHE A 169 18.33 -18.30 0.48
N LYS A 170 18.95 -17.14 0.21
CA LYS A 170 19.41 -16.80 -1.13
C LYS A 170 20.44 -17.80 -1.66
N GLN A 171 21.43 -18.18 -0.85
CA GLN A 171 22.43 -19.17 -1.26
C GLN A 171 21.81 -20.55 -1.50
N TYR A 172 20.88 -20.96 -0.65
CA TYR A 172 20.18 -22.23 -0.75
C TYR A 172 19.32 -22.31 -2.02
N VAL A 173 18.54 -21.27 -2.30
CA VAL A 173 17.67 -21.20 -3.49
C VAL A 173 18.45 -21.11 -4.79
N LEU A 174 19.55 -20.36 -4.81
CA LEU A 174 20.37 -20.17 -6.01
C LEU A 174 21.40 -21.29 -6.24
N ASN A 175 21.57 -22.22 -5.28
CA ASN A 175 22.44 -23.37 -5.47
C ASN A 175 21.81 -24.34 -6.47
N SER A 176 22.49 -24.59 -7.59
CA SER A 176 22.06 -25.53 -8.62
C SER A 176 21.88 -26.96 -8.11
N GLU A 177 22.57 -27.35 -7.03
CA GLU A 177 22.47 -28.68 -6.44
C GLU A 177 21.11 -28.94 -5.76
N ASN A 178 20.46 -27.88 -5.27
CA ASN A 178 19.16 -27.98 -4.58
C ASN A 178 17.97 -28.05 -5.56
N ASN A 179 18.21 -27.84 -6.86
CA ASN A 179 17.21 -27.97 -7.94
C ASN A 179 15.88 -27.22 -7.71
N ILE A 180 15.96 -26.01 -7.14
CA ILE A 180 14.78 -25.16 -6.92
C ILE A 180 14.47 -24.40 -8.22
N GLN A 181 13.36 -24.75 -8.87
CA GLN A 181 12.91 -24.12 -10.11
C GLN A 181 11.72 -23.17 -9.92
N ASP A 182 11.22 -23.04 -8.69
CA ASP A 182 10.11 -22.13 -8.41
C ASP A 182 10.56 -20.67 -8.60
N SER A 183 9.97 -20.01 -9.59
CA SER A 183 10.25 -18.62 -9.92
C SER A 183 9.93 -17.67 -8.76
N LEU A 184 8.92 -17.98 -7.93
CA LEU A 184 8.57 -17.17 -6.77
C LEU A 184 9.68 -17.21 -5.73
N LEU A 185 10.19 -18.39 -5.39
CA LEU A 185 11.30 -18.54 -4.44
C LEU A 185 12.58 -17.86 -4.93
N VAL A 186 12.90 -18.01 -6.23
CA VAL A 186 14.04 -17.32 -6.84
C VAL A 186 13.89 -15.81 -6.74
N ASN A 187 12.70 -15.27 -7.03
CA ASN A 187 12.45 -13.83 -6.91
C ASN A 187 12.54 -13.34 -5.45
N LEU A 188 12.01 -14.11 -4.49
CA LEU A 188 12.10 -13.80 -3.06
C LEU A 188 13.54 -13.82 -2.57
N ALA A 189 14.37 -14.75 -3.05
CA ALA A 189 15.79 -14.86 -2.72
C ALA A 189 16.60 -13.63 -3.17
N TRP A 190 16.24 -13.00 -4.29
CA TRP A 190 16.92 -11.79 -4.77
C TRP A 190 16.59 -10.54 -3.97
N GLY A 191 15.45 -10.53 -3.27
CA GLY A 191 15.00 -9.40 -2.47
C GLY A 191 14.45 -8.23 -3.29
N PRO A 192 14.09 -7.11 -2.63
CA PRO A 192 13.50 -5.95 -3.28
C PRO A 192 14.49 -5.26 -4.23
N LYS A 193 14.00 -4.79 -5.38
CA LYS A 193 14.80 -4.01 -6.33
C LYS A 193 14.96 -2.58 -5.84
N ARG A 194 16.21 -2.13 -5.70
CA ARG A 194 16.56 -0.74 -5.32
C ARG A 194 16.34 0.29 -6.44
N LYS A 195 16.27 -0.19 -7.69
CA LYS A 195 16.02 0.66 -8.87
C LYS A 195 14.53 0.96 -8.95
N VAL A 196 14.17 2.23 -8.79
CA VAL A 196 12.80 2.71 -8.95
C VAL A 196 12.69 3.55 -10.22
N GLU A 197 11.57 3.37 -10.92
CA GLU A 197 11.21 4.15 -12.09
C GLU A 197 10.01 5.02 -11.75
N SER A 198 10.23 6.34 -11.79
CA SER A 198 9.18 7.33 -11.59
C SER A 198 8.86 8.01 -12.91
N TRP A 199 7.57 8.27 -13.12
CA TRP A 199 7.07 8.88 -14.33
C TRP A 199 6.43 10.20 -13.96
N PRO A 200 6.87 11.34 -14.51
CA PRO A 200 6.40 12.68 -14.14
C PRO A 200 4.91 12.90 -14.42
N MET A 201 4.28 11.99 -15.18
CA MET A 201 2.89 12.08 -15.55
C MET A 201 2.26 10.69 -15.69
N TYR A 202 1.04 10.56 -15.17
CA TYR A 202 0.18 9.41 -15.40
C TYR A 202 -1.20 9.85 -15.90
N ILE A 203 -1.72 9.12 -16.88
CA ILE A 203 -3.12 9.24 -17.27
C ILE A 203 -3.88 8.06 -16.67
N ILE A 204 -4.85 8.34 -15.81
CA ILE A 204 -5.72 7.34 -15.16
C ILE A 204 -7.16 7.78 -15.41
N ASN A 205 -7.97 6.92 -16.03
CA ASN A 205 -9.38 7.19 -16.36
C ASN A 205 -9.61 8.51 -17.14
N GLY A 206 -8.68 8.86 -18.04
CA GLY A 206 -8.73 10.10 -18.83
C GLY A 206 -8.26 11.36 -18.09
N TYR A 207 -7.97 11.26 -16.79
CA TYR A 207 -7.41 12.35 -15.99
C TYR A 207 -5.89 12.27 -15.98
N LYS A 208 -5.26 13.42 -16.21
CA LYS A 208 -3.81 13.59 -16.24
C LYS A 208 -3.32 14.06 -14.87
N PHE A 209 -2.53 13.21 -14.22
CA PHE A 209 -1.87 13.48 -12.95
C PHE A 209 -0.40 13.77 -13.20
N HIS A 210 0.10 14.83 -12.59
CA HIS A 210 1.53 15.12 -12.53
C HIS A 210 2.07 14.61 -11.20
N THR A 211 3.15 13.84 -11.25
CA THR A 211 3.85 13.42 -10.03
C THR A 211 4.98 14.38 -9.76
N ILE A 212 5.19 14.67 -8.49
CA ILE A 212 6.40 15.36 -8.03
C ILE A 212 7.45 14.26 -7.89
N VAL A 213 8.46 14.29 -8.76
CA VAL A 213 9.63 13.39 -8.73
C VAL A 213 10.83 14.20 -8.30
#